data_AF-A0A2I0FED3-F1
#
_entry.id   AF-A0A2I0FED3-F1
#
_cell.length_a   1.000
_cell.length_b   1.000
_cell.length_c   1.000
_cell.angle_alpha   90.00
_cell.angle_beta   90.00
_cell.angle_gamma   90.00
#
_symmetry.space_group_name_H-M   'P 1'
#
loop_
_entity.id
_entity.type
_entity.pdbx_description
1 polymer ?
#
loop_
_entity_poly.entity_id
_entity_poly.type
_entity_poly.pdbx_seq_one_letter_code
_entity_poly.pdbx_strand_id
1 'polypeptide(L)'
;MKYLLFVISVLLLAACSQNALPKTLKDPSPIQQIPASSAGLTLELEDDSFSRSPSAIEASMKNDSLKHYDYGDYFYIEVKKEDGWYILTHSDAVFIENPHLTDFGHVLLSGSRIKQSFSFDLLKVTLPAGEYRLIKTFLSKEQPFHEISLSAPFTVS
;
A
#
# COMPACT_ATOMS: atom_id res chain seq x y z
N MET A 1 11.30 7.45 -52.68
CA MET A 1 10.84 8.52 -51.76
C MET A 1 9.42 8.32 -51.22
N LYS A 2 8.52 7.61 -51.91
CA LYS A 2 7.11 7.42 -51.48
C LYS A 2 6.94 6.40 -50.33
N TYR A 3 7.82 5.41 -50.22
CA TYR A 3 7.79 4.39 -49.16
C TYR A 3 8.47 4.84 -47.85
N LEU A 4 9.36 5.83 -47.90
CA LEU A 4 10.03 6.37 -46.70
C LEU A 4 9.06 7.18 -45.82
N LEU A 5 8.07 7.82 -46.43
CA LEU A 5 7.00 8.52 -45.70
C LEU A 5 6.05 7.57 -44.95
N PHE A 6 5.88 6.32 -45.43
CA PHE A 6 4.92 5.39 -44.83
C PHE A 6 5.47 4.72 -43.55
N VAL A 7 6.80 4.57 -43.43
CA VAL A 7 7.45 3.98 -42.25
C VAL A 7 7.45 4.94 -41.05
N ILE A 8 7.47 6.25 -41.28
CA ILE A 8 7.44 7.27 -40.23
C ILE A 8 6.05 7.37 -39.57
N SER A 9 4.98 7.06 -40.31
CA SER A 9 3.61 7.14 -39.80
C SER A 9 3.24 6.02 -38.80
N VAL A 10 3.90 4.86 -38.88
CA VAL A 10 3.60 3.70 -38.00
C VAL A 10 4.31 3.82 -36.64
N LEU A 11 5.44 4.53 -36.57
CA LEU A 11 6.19 4.72 -35.32
C LEU A 11 5.59 5.78 -34.37
N LEU A 12 4.64 6.60 -34.85
CA LEU A 12 3.96 7.62 -34.04
C LEU A 12 2.74 7.09 -33.26
N LEU A 13 2.29 5.86 -33.52
CA LEU A 13 1.17 5.23 -32.82
C LEU A 13 1.59 4.47 -31.53
N ALA A 14 2.89 4.36 -31.27
CA ALA A 14 3.42 3.91 -29.97
C ALA A 14 3.47 5.06 -28.94
N ALA A 15 2.81 6.19 -29.22
CA ALA A 15 2.65 7.29 -28.29
C ALA A 15 1.64 6.90 -27.19
N CYS A 16 2.19 6.37 -26.11
CA CYS A 16 1.66 6.40 -24.75
C CYS A 16 0.20 5.95 -24.58
N SER A 17 -0.01 4.67 -24.27
CA SER A 17 -1.01 4.34 -23.24
C SER A 17 -0.49 4.93 -21.92
N GLN A 18 -0.70 6.23 -21.70
CA GLN A 18 -0.52 6.85 -20.39
C GLN A 18 -1.54 6.21 -19.46
N ASN A 19 -1.16 5.09 -18.84
CA ASN A 19 -1.83 4.64 -17.64
C ASN A 19 -1.79 5.84 -16.69
N ALA A 20 -2.96 6.38 -16.36
CA ALA A 20 -3.05 7.55 -15.51
C ALA A 20 -2.27 7.26 -14.22
N LEU A 21 -1.27 8.09 -13.93
CA LEU A 21 -0.46 7.92 -12.73
C LEU A 21 -1.39 7.96 -11.50
N PRO A 22 -1.11 7.12 -10.48
CA PRO A 22 -1.94 7.12 -9.29
C PRO A 22 -1.85 8.50 -8.62
N LYS A 23 -2.98 8.99 -8.13
CA LYS A 23 -3.03 10.26 -7.40
C LYS A 23 -2.32 10.10 -6.07
N THR A 24 -1.44 11.04 -5.75
CA THR A 24 -0.67 11.03 -4.50
C THR A 24 -0.78 12.37 -3.79
N LEU A 25 -0.28 12.43 -2.56
CA LEU A 25 0.10 13.70 -1.96
C LEU A 25 1.19 14.37 -2.79
N LYS A 26 1.28 15.70 -2.67
CA LYS A 26 2.22 16.52 -3.45
C LYS A 26 3.67 16.27 -3.04
N ASP A 27 3.92 16.15 -1.74
CA ASP A 27 5.24 15.98 -1.17
C ASP A 27 5.50 14.49 -0.87
N PRO A 28 6.77 14.04 -0.88
CA PRO A 28 7.11 12.66 -0.54
C PRO A 28 6.69 12.33 0.90
N SER A 29 6.50 11.04 1.16
CA SER A 29 6.23 10.54 2.50
C SER A 29 7.32 10.99 3.47
N PRO A 30 6.97 11.48 4.68
CA PRO A 30 7.97 11.90 5.65
C PRO A 30 8.95 10.79 6.04
N ILE A 31 8.51 9.53 6.01
CA ILE A 31 9.30 8.36 6.41
C ILE A 31 9.59 7.49 5.19
N GLN A 32 10.78 7.67 4.62
CA GLN A 32 11.19 6.92 3.42
C GLN A 32 11.60 5.47 3.71
N GLN A 33 12.04 5.18 4.94
CA GLN A 33 12.44 3.84 5.37
C GLN A 33 11.51 3.36 6.48
N ILE A 34 10.59 2.48 6.11
CA ILE A 34 9.70 1.78 7.04
C ILE A 34 10.08 0.29 6.93
N PRO A 35 10.37 -0.40 8.03
CA PRO A 35 10.76 -1.80 7.98
C PRO A 35 9.54 -2.72 7.86
N ALA A 36 9.75 -3.96 7.39
CA ALA A 36 8.71 -5.00 7.42
C ALA A 36 8.51 -5.60 8.83
N SER A 37 9.45 -5.39 9.74
CA SER A 37 9.36 -5.82 11.12
C SER A 37 10.01 -4.83 12.10
N SER A 38 9.42 -4.68 13.28
CA SER A 38 9.92 -3.82 14.36
C SER A 38 9.21 -4.17 15.67
N ALA A 39 9.89 -4.06 16.80
CA ALA A 39 9.34 -4.33 18.14
C ALA A 39 8.64 -5.70 18.30
N GLY A 40 9.09 -6.71 17.56
CA GLY A 40 8.47 -8.04 17.54
C GLY A 40 7.21 -8.16 16.67
N LEU A 41 6.78 -7.08 16.02
CA LEU A 41 5.75 -7.10 14.99
C LEU A 41 6.37 -7.42 13.62
N THR A 42 5.64 -8.16 12.79
CA THR A 42 6.00 -8.44 11.39
C THR A 42 4.77 -8.33 10.50
N LEU A 43 4.95 -7.73 9.32
CA LEU A 43 3.96 -7.65 8.26
C LEU A 43 4.54 -8.32 7.00
N GLU A 44 3.82 -9.29 6.44
CA GLU A 44 4.30 -10.11 5.32
C GLU A 44 3.14 -10.39 4.36
N LEU A 45 3.28 -10.06 3.08
CA LEU A 45 2.27 -10.36 2.06
C LEU A 45 2.30 -11.84 1.69
N GLU A 46 1.14 -12.39 1.30
CA GLU A 46 1.10 -13.74 0.73
C GLU A 46 1.65 -13.77 -0.70
N ASP A 47 1.35 -12.73 -1.48
CA ASP A 47 1.88 -12.49 -2.82
C ASP A 47 2.41 -11.04 -2.92
N ASP A 48 3.55 -10.85 -3.56
CA ASP A 48 4.23 -9.54 -3.72
C ASP A 48 4.34 -9.08 -5.19
N SER A 49 3.73 -9.81 -6.12
CA SER A 49 3.78 -9.54 -7.55
C SER A 49 2.45 -9.84 -8.22
N PHE A 50 1.90 -8.84 -8.91
CA PHE A 50 0.59 -8.93 -9.56
C PHE A 50 0.68 -8.49 -11.02
N SER A 51 0.04 -9.24 -11.93
CA SER A 51 0.02 -8.93 -13.37
C SER A 51 -1.03 -7.88 -13.80
N ARG A 52 -1.78 -7.36 -12.83
CA ARG A 52 -2.79 -6.31 -12.97
C ARG A 52 -3.08 -5.76 -11.58
N SER A 53 -3.72 -4.59 -11.50
CA SER A 53 -4.19 -4.04 -10.22
C SER A 53 -4.99 -5.10 -9.46
N PRO A 54 -4.51 -5.56 -8.28
CA PRO A 54 -5.31 -6.42 -7.42
C PRO A 54 -6.51 -5.63 -6.87
N SER A 55 -7.62 -6.32 -6.55
CA SER A 55 -8.74 -5.75 -5.79
C SER A 55 -8.49 -5.76 -4.29
N ALA A 56 -7.67 -6.72 -3.82
CA ALA A 56 -7.18 -6.82 -2.46
C ALA A 56 -5.82 -7.52 -2.43
N ILE A 57 -5.04 -7.30 -1.37
CA ILE A 57 -3.88 -8.11 -1.02
C ILE A 57 -4.05 -8.76 0.34
N GLU A 58 -3.64 -10.02 0.45
CA GLU A 58 -3.62 -10.75 1.71
C GLU A 58 -2.24 -10.57 2.37
N ALA A 59 -2.24 -10.26 3.67
CA ALA A 59 -1.01 -10.26 4.45
C ALA A 59 -1.21 -10.97 5.79
N SER A 60 -0.12 -11.57 6.27
CA SER A 60 -0.02 -12.01 7.65
C SER A 60 0.57 -10.91 8.53
N MET A 61 -0.04 -10.73 9.69
CA MET A 61 0.47 -9.86 10.76
C MET A 61 0.81 -10.75 11.95
N LYS A 62 2.05 -10.66 12.42
CA LYS A 62 2.57 -11.48 13.51
C LYS A 62 3.06 -10.60 14.64
N ASN A 63 2.83 -11.04 15.88
CA ASN A 63 3.35 -10.41 17.08
C ASN A 63 4.12 -11.46 17.90
N ASP A 64 5.44 -11.44 17.78
CA ASP A 64 6.38 -12.26 18.55
C ASP A 64 6.84 -11.57 19.85
N SER A 65 6.33 -10.38 20.15
CA SER A 65 6.62 -9.68 21.40
C SER A 65 5.81 -10.28 22.56
N LEU A 66 6.13 -9.84 23.77
CA LEU A 66 5.33 -10.14 24.97
C LEU A 66 4.13 -9.20 25.15
N LYS A 67 4.00 -8.17 24.30
CA LYS A 67 3.02 -7.08 24.43
C LYS A 67 1.82 -7.28 23.51
N HIS A 68 0.72 -6.58 23.80
CA HIS A 68 -0.42 -6.47 22.89
C HIS A 68 -0.37 -5.17 22.10
N TYR A 69 -0.85 -5.22 20.86
CA TYR A 69 -0.93 -4.06 19.99
C TYR A 69 -2.34 -3.87 19.47
N ASP A 70 -2.80 -2.62 19.44
CA ASP A 70 -4.02 -2.26 18.73
C ASP A 70 -3.72 -2.06 17.24
N TYR A 71 -4.67 -2.46 16.41
CA TYR A 71 -4.71 -2.17 14.99
C TYR A 71 -6.17 -2.03 14.56
N GLY A 72 -6.43 -1.45 13.40
CA GLY A 72 -7.78 -1.32 12.84
C GLY A 72 -7.87 -1.93 11.45
N ASP A 73 -8.88 -1.59 10.68
CA ASP A 73 -9.02 -2.04 9.30
C ASP A 73 -8.34 -1.12 8.30
N TYR A 74 -8.14 0.16 8.66
CA TYR A 74 -7.49 1.11 7.79
C TYR A 74 -6.02 0.76 7.53
N PHE A 75 -5.60 1.04 6.30
CA PHE A 75 -4.25 0.92 5.79
C PHE A 75 -4.07 1.99 4.71
N TYR A 76 -2.82 2.34 4.41
CA TYR A 76 -2.54 3.20 3.27
C TYR A 76 -1.44 2.61 2.41
N ILE A 77 -1.42 3.03 1.16
CA ILE A 77 -0.45 2.59 0.16
C ILE A 77 0.45 3.74 -0.19
N GLU A 78 1.72 3.42 -0.38
CA GLU A 78 2.66 4.32 -0.99
C GLU A 78 3.13 3.75 -2.32
N VAL A 79 3.32 4.64 -3.29
CA VAL A 79 3.91 4.33 -4.58
C VAL A 79 5.32 4.89 -4.63
N LYS A 80 6.23 4.12 -5.22
CA LYS A 80 7.59 4.59 -5.47
C LYS A 80 7.63 5.45 -6.73
N LYS A 81 8.21 6.63 -6.61
CA LYS A 81 8.57 7.53 -7.71
C LYS A 81 10.09 7.72 -7.71
N GLU A 82 10.60 8.47 -8.69
CA GLU A 82 12.04 8.68 -8.91
C GLU A 82 12.79 9.15 -7.65
N ASP A 83 12.16 9.99 -6.84
CA ASP A 83 12.74 10.66 -5.68
C ASP A 83 12.27 10.12 -4.32
N GLY A 84 11.43 9.08 -4.31
CA GLY A 84 11.03 8.41 -3.07
C GLY A 84 9.61 7.83 -3.08
N TRP A 85 9.15 7.51 -1.88
CA TRP A 85 7.80 7.00 -1.62
C TRP A 85 6.81 8.14 -1.45
N TYR A 86 5.62 8.00 -2.05
CA TYR A 86 4.53 8.96 -2.00
C TYR A 86 3.23 8.27 -1.58
N ILE A 87 2.51 8.87 -0.64
CA ILE A 87 1.21 8.37 -0.16
C ILE A 87 0.17 8.52 -1.27
N LEU A 88 -0.52 7.42 -1.60
CA LEU A 88 -1.67 7.43 -2.50
C LEU A 88 -2.85 8.14 -1.84
N THR A 89 -3.55 8.98 -2.59
CA THR A 89 -4.75 9.65 -2.11
C THR A 89 -6.01 8.93 -2.54
N HIS A 90 -6.99 8.91 -1.66
CA HIS A 90 -8.36 8.49 -1.93
C HIS A 90 -9.34 9.57 -1.45
N SER A 91 -10.62 9.44 -1.81
CA SER A 91 -11.65 10.37 -1.35
C SER A 91 -11.95 10.17 0.13
N ASP A 92 -12.21 11.25 0.88
CA ASP A 92 -12.70 11.15 2.27
C ASP A 92 -14.05 10.44 2.38
N ALA A 93 -14.82 10.39 1.29
CA ALA A 93 -16.09 9.67 1.23
C ALA A 93 -15.94 8.17 1.56
N VAL A 94 -14.74 7.60 1.42
CA VAL A 94 -14.49 6.19 1.79
C VAL A 94 -14.80 5.92 3.26
N PHE A 95 -14.56 6.88 4.17
CA PHE A 95 -14.83 6.70 5.59
C PHE A 95 -16.31 6.86 5.93
N ILE A 96 -17.05 7.64 5.14
CA ILE A 96 -18.51 7.77 5.28
C ILE A 96 -19.20 6.47 4.84
N GLU A 97 -18.73 5.90 3.73
CA GLU A 97 -19.28 4.67 3.17
C GLU A 97 -18.82 3.41 3.93
N ASN A 98 -17.64 3.46 4.54
CA ASN A 98 -17.03 2.35 5.27
C ASN A 98 -16.62 2.79 6.70
N PRO A 99 -17.59 2.98 7.62
CA PRO A 99 -17.31 3.47 8.97
C PRO A 99 -16.49 2.49 9.84
N HIS A 100 -16.27 1.27 9.36
CA HIS A 100 -15.40 0.27 10.00
C HIS A 100 -13.92 0.44 9.63
N LEU A 101 -13.58 1.25 8.61
CA LEU A 101 -12.19 1.60 8.28
C LEU A 101 -11.60 2.56 9.32
N THR A 102 -11.32 2.02 10.49
CA THR A 102 -10.70 2.74 11.60
C THR A 102 -9.21 2.43 11.68
N ASP A 103 -8.43 3.34 12.26
CA ASP A 103 -7.00 3.11 12.51
C ASP A 103 -6.77 2.05 13.59
N PHE A 104 -7.70 1.94 14.54
CA PHE A 104 -7.64 1.04 15.70
C PHE A 104 -9.03 0.49 16.04
N GLY A 105 -9.09 -0.63 16.76
CA GLY A 105 -10.35 -1.26 17.20
C GLY A 105 -10.23 -2.78 17.43
N HIS A 106 -9.17 -3.38 16.90
CA HIS A 106 -8.79 -4.77 17.10
C HIS A 106 -7.51 -4.87 17.93
N VAL A 107 -7.29 -6.06 18.50
CA VAL A 107 -6.10 -6.36 19.29
C VAL A 107 -5.33 -7.50 18.65
N LEU A 108 -4.06 -7.28 18.34
CA LEU A 108 -3.10 -8.31 17.95
C LEU A 108 -2.41 -8.83 19.22
N LEU A 109 -2.84 -10.02 19.65
CA LEU A 109 -2.35 -10.62 20.89
C LEU A 109 -0.87 -11.00 20.81
N SER A 110 -0.24 -11.06 21.98
CA SER A 110 1.14 -11.54 22.15
C SER A 110 1.24 -12.99 21.68
N GLY A 111 2.29 -13.32 20.95
CA GLY A 111 2.50 -14.64 20.35
C GLY A 111 1.54 -15.02 19.23
N SER A 112 0.67 -14.10 18.77
CA SER A 112 -0.35 -14.42 17.76
C SER A 112 0.10 -14.08 16.34
N ARG A 113 -0.50 -14.79 15.39
CA ARG A 113 -0.44 -14.49 13.96
C ARG A 113 -1.86 -14.48 13.43
N ILE A 114 -2.18 -13.45 12.65
CA ILE A 114 -3.46 -13.35 11.95
C ILE A 114 -3.22 -13.07 10.47
N LYS A 115 -4.24 -13.31 9.65
CA LYS A 115 -4.30 -12.88 8.26
C LYS A 115 -5.29 -11.73 8.14
N GLN A 116 -4.99 -10.76 7.29
CA GLN A 116 -5.89 -9.66 6.96
C GLN A 116 -5.88 -9.42 5.44
N SER A 117 -7.08 -9.23 4.90
CA SER A 117 -7.29 -8.82 3.52
C SER A 117 -7.38 -7.30 3.45
N PHE A 118 -6.58 -6.68 2.59
CA PHE A 118 -6.52 -5.23 2.40
C PHE A 118 -7.14 -4.87 1.06
N SER A 119 -8.41 -4.47 1.08
CA SER A 119 -9.20 -4.20 -0.13
C SER A 119 -8.96 -2.78 -0.67
N PHE A 120 -8.43 -2.69 -1.89
CA PHE A 120 -8.28 -1.42 -2.61
C PHE A 120 -9.61 -0.90 -3.13
N ASP A 121 -10.60 -1.78 -3.31
CA ASP A 121 -11.97 -1.39 -3.68
C ASP A 121 -12.60 -0.54 -2.57
N LEU A 122 -12.32 -0.84 -1.29
CA LEU A 122 -12.78 -0.02 -0.16
C LEU A 122 -12.18 1.39 -0.19
N LEU A 123 -10.91 1.51 -0.60
CA LEU A 123 -10.24 2.80 -0.80
C LEU A 123 -10.62 3.46 -2.14
N LYS A 124 -11.35 2.77 -3.02
CA LYS A 124 -11.68 3.18 -4.39
C LYS A 124 -10.44 3.60 -5.19
N VAL A 125 -9.34 2.87 -5.02
CA VAL A 125 -8.09 3.10 -5.74
C VAL A 125 -7.83 1.97 -6.73
N THR A 126 -7.24 2.33 -7.87
CA THR A 126 -6.68 1.38 -8.83
C THR A 126 -5.19 1.59 -8.87
N LEU A 127 -4.42 0.51 -8.96
CA LEU A 127 -2.96 0.52 -8.95
C LEU A 127 -2.45 0.23 -10.37
N PRO A 128 -2.03 1.25 -11.14
CA PRO A 128 -1.29 1.05 -12.38
C PRO A 128 0.00 0.26 -12.16
N ALA A 129 0.65 -0.18 -13.23
CA ALA A 129 1.96 -0.80 -13.14
C ALA A 129 2.96 0.09 -12.37
N GLY A 130 3.69 -0.50 -11.42
CA GLY A 130 4.60 0.23 -10.53
C GLY A 130 5.05 -0.56 -9.31
N GLU A 131 5.94 0.05 -8.53
CA GLU A 131 6.39 -0.42 -7.21
C GLU A 131 5.57 0.25 -6.11
N TYR A 132 5.04 -0.55 -5.20
CA TYR A 132 4.20 -0.11 -4.11
C TYR A 132 4.67 -0.68 -2.77
N ARG A 133 4.21 -0.09 -1.67
CA ARG A 133 4.26 -0.73 -0.36
C ARG A 133 2.97 -0.49 0.39
N LEU A 134 2.46 -1.55 1.01
CA LEU A 134 1.38 -1.46 1.98
C LEU A 134 1.96 -1.00 3.31
N ILE A 135 1.33 0.00 3.93
CA ILE A 135 1.69 0.46 5.27
C ILE A 135 0.57 0.12 6.24
N LYS A 136 0.96 -0.51 7.36
CA LYS A 136 0.08 -0.79 8.49
C LYS A 136 0.63 -0.17 9.76
N THR A 137 -0.24 0.49 10.52
CA THR A 137 0.08 1.08 11.81
C THR A 137 -0.47 0.24 12.95
N PHE A 138 0.32 0.12 14.01
CA PHE A 138 0.01 -0.56 15.26
C PHE A 138 0.22 0.40 16.42
N LEU A 139 -0.62 0.35 17.45
CA LEU A 139 -0.50 1.16 18.65
C LEU A 139 -0.15 0.27 19.85
N SER A 140 0.96 0.56 20.53
CA SER A 140 1.31 -0.10 21.80
C SER A 140 0.25 0.21 22.86
N LYS A 141 -0.35 -0.82 23.47
CA LYS A 141 -1.29 -0.67 24.61
C LYS A 141 -0.59 -0.35 25.95
N GLU A 142 0.73 -0.47 26.00
CA GLU A 142 1.52 -0.22 27.21
C GLU A 142 2.21 1.14 27.17
N GLN A 143 2.34 1.80 28.33
CA GLN A 143 3.04 3.07 28.43
C GLN A 143 4.57 2.91 28.22
N PRO A 144 5.23 3.84 27.50
CA PRO A 144 4.60 4.94 26.75
C PRO A 144 3.86 4.43 25.51
N PHE A 145 2.63 4.93 25.31
CA PHE A 145 1.86 4.68 24.10
C PHE A 145 2.63 5.25 22.91
N HIS A 146 2.85 4.44 21.89
CA HIS A 146 3.52 4.85 20.67
C HIS A 146 3.01 4.02 19.50
N GLU A 147 3.05 4.64 18.33
CA GLU A 147 2.72 4.01 17.07
C GLU A 147 3.95 3.36 16.44
N ILE A 148 3.72 2.23 15.78
CA ILE A 148 4.71 1.51 14.98
C ILE A 148 4.09 1.30 13.62
N SER A 149 4.75 1.80 12.58
CA SER A 149 4.38 1.53 11.20
C SER A 149 5.29 0.46 10.62
N LEU A 150 4.70 -0.53 9.97
CA LEU A 150 5.40 -1.55 9.19
C LEU A 150 5.02 -1.43 7.73
N SER A 151 5.93 -1.81 6.83
CA SER A 151 5.67 -1.82 5.40
C SER A 151 5.93 -3.17 4.76
N ALA A 152 5.09 -3.56 3.81
CA ALA A 152 5.33 -4.72 2.96
C ALA A 152 5.31 -4.30 1.47
N PRO A 153 6.44 -4.42 0.74
CA PRO A 153 6.54 -4.01 -0.65
C PRO A 153 5.85 -5.01 -1.59
N PHE A 154 5.33 -4.52 -2.71
CA PHE A 154 4.80 -5.34 -3.80
C PHE A 154 4.88 -4.62 -5.14
N THR A 155 4.63 -5.35 -6.23
CA THR A 155 4.72 -4.86 -7.60
C THR A 155 3.46 -5.15 -8.40
N VAL A 156 3.09 -4.23 -9.29
CA VAL A 156 2.08 -4.45 -10.33
C VAL A 156 2.78 -4.32 -11.69
N SER A 157 2.68 -5.33 -12.55
CA SER A 157 3.31 -5.40 -13.87
C SER A 157 2.31 -5.25 -15.02
#